data_AF-Q2U1D3-F1
#
_entry.id   AF-Q2U1D3-F1
#
_cell.length_a   1.000
_cell.length_b   1.000
_cell.length_c   1.000
_cell.angle_alpha   90.00
_cell.angle_beta   90.00
_cell.angle_gamma   90.00
#
_symmetry.space_group_name_H-M   'P 1'
#
loop_
_entity.id
_entity.type
_entity.pdbx_description
1 polymer ?
#
loop_
_entity_poly.entity_id
_entity_poly.type
_entity_poly.pdbx_seq_one_letter_code
_entity_poly.pdbx_strand_id
1 'polypeptide(L)'
;MKYLLARPQTQENLKLWAGNAKLVIASHFFWGAGTDMQKSKQGLLRSLLYSMFSHSPDLFSMACQRRWKATMLDEQDDSIWSVEDLLEAFKTLTSQTEFPTKFCLFIDGLDECTEDHSELIKLLNSLVQSNVKICLSSRRWKVFEDAYGEPEDRRLYLEKNNREDIHSYVQSELEQHPAWGPLVEINPRTSGIVAEITDRSQGVFLWAVLVVRYFHEWLTHGDTMFFLEQKLRNFPVDLELLFKSMLESLHPMYTSYVRRIFKLALTAPEPLPVMAYASLERGVKDESNVHPQGNKPLSYRDQLLRIGQLDRQLQHMGKGLLEVYRQHNEQDALRYRVDFLHRTVRDFFSRNEILQGTDGVSQNIFSKRVLPYQGSACLQLLEM
;
A
#
# COMPACT_ATOMS: atom_id res chain seq x y z
N MET A 1 -9.93 -1.30 -0.57
CA MET A 1 -10.98 -2.34 -0.68
C MET A 1 -11.43 -3.00 0.63
N LYS A 2 -10.55 -3.34 1.59
CA LYS A 2 -10.91 -4.05 2.85
C LYS A 2 -12.06 -3.42 3.64
N TYR A 3 -12.10 -2.09 3.68
CA TYR A 3 -13.15 -1.35 4.37
C TYR A 3 -14.54 -1.58 3.74
N LEU A 4 -14.63 -1.60 2.40
CA LEU A 4 -15.89 -1.85 1.68
C LEU A 4 -16.46 -3.23 1.99
N LEU A 5 -15.58 -4.25 2.09
CA LEU A 5 -15.95 -5.62 2.44
C LEU A 5 -16.56 -5.73 3.85
N ALA A 6 -16.01 -4.97 4.80
CA ALA A 6 -16.44 -4.99 6.20
C ALA A 6 -17.69 -4.12 6.47
N ARG A 7 -18.13 -3.29 5.51
CA ARG A 7 -19.29 -2.40 5.68
C ARG A 7 -20.61 -3.19 5.65
N PRO A 8 -21.48 -3.04 6.67
CA PRO A 8 -22.81 -3.68 6.68
C PRO A 8 -23.65 -3.36 5.44
N GLN A 9 -23.61 -2.12 4.96
CA GLN A 9 -24.36 -1.68 3.79
C GLN A 9 -23.97 -2.45 2.52
N THR A 10 -22.67 -2.75 2.35
CA THR A 10 -22.20 -3.57 1.22
C THR A 10 -22.79 -4.97 1.31
N GLN A 11 -22.78 -5.57 2.49
CA GLN A 11 -23.33 -6.90 2.73
C GLN A 11 -24.85 -6.94 2.47
N GLU A 12 -25.58 -5.93 2.92
CA GLU A 12 -27.02 -5.80 2.69
C GLU A 12 -27.36 -5.67 1.20
N ASN A 13 -26.67 -4.80 0.48
CA ASN A 13 -26.86 -4.62 -0.96
C ASN A 13 -26.54 -5.89 -1.76
N LEU A 14 -25.48 -6.61 -1.39
CA LEU A 14 -25.13 -7.87 -2.03
C LEU A 14 -26.14 -8.98 -1.72
N LYS A 15 -26.71 -9.01 -0.51
CA LYS A 15 -27.80 -9.95 -0.17
C LYS A 15 -29.07 -9.63 -0.95
N LEU A 16 -29.42 -8.36 -1.10
CA LEU A 16 -30.55 -7.93 -1.93
C LEU A 16 -30.36 -8.37 -3.39
N TRP A 17 -29.16 -8.19 -3.94
CA TRP A 17 -28.82 -8.68 -5.28
C TRP A 17 -28.88 -10.21 -5.39
N ALA A 18 -28.42 -10.93 -4.35
CA ALA A 18 -28.44 -12.37 -4.35
C ALA A 18 -29.86 -12.96 -4.29
N GLY A 19 -30.80 -12.24 -3.66
CA GLY A 19 -32.17 -12.70 -3.47
C GLY A 19 -32.21 -14.00 -2.68
N ASN A 20 -32.79 -15.05 -3.26
CA ASN A 20 -32.86 -16.38 -2.65
C ASN A 20 -31.62 -17.25 -2.93
N ALA A 21 -30.71 -16.80 -3.79
CA ALA A 21 -29.48 -17.53 -4.09
C ALA A 21 -28.47 -17.40 -2.93
N LYS A 22 -27.62 -18.41 -2.76
CA LYS A 22 -26.51 -18.36 -1.81
C LYS A 22 -25.52 -17.29 -2.26
N LEU A 23 -25.21 -16.33 -1.38
CA LEU A 23 -24.19 -15.32 -1.64
C LEU A 23 -22.82 -15.83 -1.17
N VAL A 24 -21.85 -15.83 -2.07
CA VAL A 24 -20.44 -16.13 -1.77
C VAL A 24 -19.60 -14.90 -2.09
N ILE A 25 -18.89 -14.39 -1.07
CA ILE A 25 -17.98 -13.26 -1.23
C ILE A 25 -16.55 -13.78 -1.15
N ALA A 26 -15.74 -13.42 -2.14
CA ALA A 26 -14.32 -13.75 -2.17
C ALA A 26 -13.50 -12.49 -2.43
N SER A 27 -12.27 -12.48 -1.95
CA SER A 27 -11.39 -11.33 -2.14
C SER A 27 -9.94 -11.71 -2.37
N HIS A 28 -9.25 -10.91 -3.16
CA HIS A 28 -7.81 -10.96 -3.33
C HIS A 28 -7.23 -9.55 -3.28
N PHE A 29 -6.07 -9.42 -2.65
CA PHE A 29 -5.35 -8.16 -2.55
C PHE A 29 -3.96 -8.42 -3.10
N PHE A 30 -3.67 -7.85 -4.26
CA PHE A 30 -2.30 -7.86 -4.74
C PHE A 30 -1.43 -7.07 -3.76
N TRP A 31 -0.21 -7.55 -3.55
CA TRP A 31 0.73 -6.88 -2.67
C TRP A 31 2.11 -6.83 -3.32
N GLY A 32 2.48 -5.67 -3.84
CA GLY A 32 3.70 -5.44 -4.59
C GLY A 32 4.98 -5.64 -3.77
N ALA A 33 4.92 -5.56 -2.45
CA ALA A 33 6.01 -5.92 -1.54
C ALA A 33 5.94 -7.36 -1.01
N GLY A 34 4.92 -8.13 -1.41
CA GLY A 34 4.72 -9.52 -1.02
C GLY A 34 5.54 -10.53 -1.82
N THR A 35 5.15 -11.79 -1.71
CA THR A 35 5.72 -12.92 -2.49
C THR A 35 5.25 -12.91 -3.94
N ASP A 36 5.91 -13.68 -4.81
CA ASP A 36 5.49 -13.87 -6.21
C ASP A 36 4.06 -14.42 -6.32
N MET A 37 3.65 -15.26 -5.36
CA MET A 37 2.27 -15.74 -5.29
C MET A 37 1.29 -14.59 -5.06
N GLN A 38 1.62 -13.61 -4.23
CA GLN A 38 0.73 -12.46 -3.96
C GLN A 38 0.68 -11.42 -5.10
N LYS A 39 1.45 -11.63 -6.18
CA LYS A 39 1.56 -10.73 -7.32
C LYS A 39 1.19 -11.39 -8.65
N SER A 40 0.66 -12.62 -8.62
CA SER A 40 0.38 -13.42 -9.81
C SER A 40 -1.09 -13.77 -9.98
N LYS A 41 -1.50 -14.02 -11.23
CA LYS A 41 -2.79 -14.58 -11.66
C LYS A 41 -3.08 -15.90 -10.95
N GLN A 42 -2.06 -16.73 -10.76
CA GLN A 42 -2.19 -17.99 -10.03
C GLN A 42 -2.58 -17.75 -8.57
N GLY A 43 -1.94 -16.81 -7.87
CA GLY A 43 -2.30 -16.45 -6.52
C GLY A 43 -3.68 -15.80 -6.40
N LEU A 44 -4.05 -14.97 -7.37
CA LEU A 44 -5.41 -14.42 -7.50
C LEU A 44 -6.45 -15.54 -7.52
N LEU A 45 -6.34 -16.48 -8.48
CA LEU A 45 -7.31 -17.56 -8.63
C LEU A 45 -7.34 -18.48 -7.42
N ARG A 46 -6.17 -18.86 -6.87
CA ARG A 46 -6.08 -19.69 -5.67
C ARG A 46 -6.73 -19.02 -4.46
N SER A 47 -6.50 -17.73 -4.26
CA SER A 47 -7.10 -16.98 -3.13
C SER A 47 -8.62 -16.92 -3.25
N LEU A 48 -9.12 -16.62 -4.46
CA LEU A 48 -10.56 -16.55 -4.71
C LEU A 48 -11.24 -17.90 -4.51
N LEU A 49 -10.71 -18.98 -5.13
CA LEU A 49 -11.26 -20.32 -4.99
C LEU A 49 -11.21 -20.81 -3.54
N TYR A 50 -10.07 -20.64 -2.86
CA TYR A 50 -9.95 -20.98 -1.45
C TYR A 50 -11.01 -20.27 -0.61
N SER A 51 -11.22 -18.96 -0.84
CA SER A 51 -12.24 -18.19 -0.15
C SER A 51 -13.65 -18.70 -0.44
N MET A 52 -13.96 -19.01 -1.71
CA MET A 52 -15.26 -19.57 -2.10
C MET A 52 -15.53 -20.92 -1.43
N PHE A 53 -14.57 -21.84 -1.47
CA PHE A 53 -14.71 -23.17 -0.85
C PHE A 53 -14.77 -23.09 0.67
N SER A 54 -14.06 -22.14 1.28
CA SER A 54 -14.15 -21.93 2.74
C SER A 54 -15.53 -21.45 3.16
N HIS A 55 -16.20 -20.62 2.36
CA HIS A 55 -17.58 -20.17 2.61
C HIS A 55 -18.63 -21.22 2.24
N SER A 56 -18.34 -22.06 1.25
CA SER A 56 -19.27 -23.05 0.73
C SER A 56 -18.55 -24.33 0.33
N PRO A 57 -18.21 -25.20 1.29
CA PRO A 57 -17.47 -26.44 1.03
C PRO A 57 -18.16 -27.37 0.05
N ASP A 58 -19.49 -27.35 0.00
CA ASP A 58 -20.32 -28.15 -0.90
C ASP A 58 -19.98 -27.92 -2.39
N LEU A 59 -19.42 -26.75 -2.72
CA LEU A 59 -19.05 -26.40 -4.08
C LEU A 59 -17.75 -27.10 -4.54
N PHE A 60 -16.92 -27.59 -3.61
CA PHE A 60 -15.62 -28.18 -3.94
C PHE A 60 -15.75 -29.47 -4.75
N SER A 61 -16.63 -30.39 -4.32
CA SER A 61 -16.84 -31.67 -4.99
C SER A 61 -17.34 -31.49 -6.42
N MET A 62 -18.15 -30.45 -6.65
CA MET A 62 -18.68 -30.09 -7.96
C MET A 62 -17.65 -29.40 -8.86
N ALA A 63 -16.86 -28.47 -8.33
CA ALA A 63 -15.88 -27.71 -9.11
C ALA A 63 -14.60 -28.51 -9.43
N CYS A 64 -14.22 -29.41 -8.52
CA CYS A 64 -12.93 -30.09 -8.52
C CYS A 64 -13.10 -31.60 -8.72
N GLN A 65 -14.05 -32.05 -9.53
CA GLN A 65 -14.47 -33.46 -9.62
C GLN A 65 -13.31 -34.44 -9.82
N ARG A 66 -12.35 -34.12 -10.69
CA ARG A 66 -11.17 -34.96 -10.95
C ARG A 66 -10.38 -35.22 -9.67
N ARG A 67 -10.06 -34.15 -8.95
CA ARG A 67 -9.26 -34.20 -7.71
C ARG A 67 -10.06 -34.79 -6.56
N TRP A 68 -11.35 -34.45 -6.45
CA TRP A 68 -12.25 -35.04 -5.46
C TRP A 68 -12.34 -36.56 -5.61
N LYS A 69 -12.48 -37.07 -6.85
CA LYS A 69 -12.50 -38.51 -7.12
C LYS A 69 -11.17 -39.19 -6.75
N ALA A 70 -10.03 -38.60 -7.11
CA ALA A 70 -8.73 -39.13 -6.75
C ALA A 70 -8.57 -39.26 -5.22
N THR A 71 -8.94 -38.21 -4.46
CA THR A 71 -8.93 -38.25 -2.98
C THR A 71 -9.84 -39.34 -2.42
N MET A 72 -11.03 -39.55 -3.00
CA MET A 72 -11.97 -40.59 -2.55
C MET A 72 -11.49 -42.01 -2.86
N LEU A 73 -10.64 -42.17 -3.87
CA LEU A 73 -10.02 -43.45 -4.26
C LEU A 73 -8.68 -43.71 -3.57
N ASP A 74 -8.28 -42.84 -2.62
CA ASP A 74 -6.99 -42.86 -1.93
C ASP A 74 -5.79 -42.78 -2.91
N GLU A 75 -6.00 -42.17 -4.08
CA GLU A 75 -4.96 -41.84 -5.04
C GLU A 75 -4.33 -40.50 -4.64
N GLN A 76 -3.02 -40.50 -4.33
CA GLN A 76 -2.27 -39.27 -4.11
C GLN A 76 -2.13 -38.49 -5.43
N ASP A 77 -3.03 -37.54 -5.66
CA ASP A 77 -2.86 -36.52 -6.69
C ASP A 77 -2.04 -35.35 -6.13
N ASP A 78 -0.72 -35.53 -6.08
CA ASP A 78 0.24 -34.48 -5.70
C ASP A 78 0.47 -33.45 -6.83
N SER A 79 -0.34 -33.47 -7.90
CA SER A 79 -0.17 -32.53 -9.00
C SER A 79 -0.45 -31.09 -8.54
N ILE A 80 0.51 -30.21 -8.83
CA ILE A 80 0.42 -28.79 -8.54
C ILE A 80 -0.71 -28.17 -9.38
N TRP A 81 -1.59 -27.41 -8.75
CA TRP A 81 -2.64 -26.65 -9.45
C TRP A 81 -2.04 -25.66 -10.45
N SER A 82 -2.25 -25.90 -11.75
CA SER A 82 -1.94 -24.95 -12.82
C SER A 82 -2.96 -23.81 -12.89
N VAL A 83 -2.68 -22.77 -13.67
CA VAL A 83 -3.64 -21.68 -13.92
C VAL A 83 -4.87 -22.21 -14.66
N GLU A 84 -4.67 -23.16 -15.57
CA GLU A 84 -5.71 -23.81 -16.36
C GLU A 84 -6.66 -24.62 -15.45
N ASP A 85 -6.11 -25.43 -14.53
CA ASP A 85 -6.89 -26.18 -13.54
C ASP A 85 -7.78 -25.23 -12.71
N LEU A 86 -7.21 -24.11 -12.28
CA LEU A 86 -7.91 -23.12 -11.46
C LEU A 86 -9.03 -22.41 -12.24
N LEU A 87 -8.77 -22.07 -13.50
CA LEU A 87 -9.78 -21.46 -14.38
C LEU A 87 -10.92 -22.44 -14.71
N GLU A 88 -10.60 -23.73 -14.91
CA GLU A 88 -11.60 -24.76 -15.12
C GLU A 88 -12.50 -24.92 -13.89
N ALA A 89 -11.91 -24.97 -12.69
CA ALA A 89 -12.68 -25.03 -11.44
C ALA A 89 -13.58 -23.79 -11.30
N PHE A 90 -13.06 -22.59 -11.57
CA PHE A 90 -13.82 -21.36 -11.50
C PHE A 90 -14.99 -21.34 -12.49
N LYS A 91 -14.75 -21.70 -13.75
CA LYS A 91 -15.80 -21.78 -14.79
C LYS A 91 -16.89 -22.78 -14.41
N THR A 92 -16.51 -23.92 -13.85
CA THR A 92 -17.45 -24.93 -13.37
C THR A 92 -18.32 -24.37 -12.24
N LEU A 93 -17.73 -23.67 -11.27
CA LEU A 93 -18.44 -23.02 -10.16
C LEU A 93 -19.46 -21.97 -10.59
N THR A 94 -19.12 -21.16 -11.58
CA THR A 94 -19.98 -20.06 -11.99
C THR A 94 -21.04 -20.50 -12.99
N SER A 95 -20.76 -21.54 -13.78
CA SER A 95 -21.69 -22.01 -14.83
C SER A 95 -22.68 -23.08 -14.35
N GLN A 96 -22.45 -23.67 -13.18
CA GLN A 96 -23.38 -24.63 -12.56
C GLN A 96 -24.74 -24.01 -12.25
N THR A 97 -25.79 -24.83 -12.34
CA THR A 97 -27.18 -24.42 -12.09
C THR A 97 -27.86 -25.21 -10.98
N GLU A 98 -27.18 -26.22 -10.43
CA GLU A 98 -27.71 -27.13 -9.40
C GLU A 98 -27.91 -26.40 -8.05
N PHE A 99 -26.99 -25.49 -7.72
CA PHE A 99 -27.00 -24.72 -6.49
C PHE A 99 -27.10 -23.24 -6.82
N PRO A 100 -28.29 -22.60 -6.78
CA PRO A 100 -28.43 -21.17 -7.03
C PRO A 100 -27.47 -20.35 -6.17
N THR A 101 -26.39 -19.85 -6.79
CA THR A 101 -25.29 -19.19 -6.10
C THR A 101 -24.88 -17.94 -6.87
N LYS A 102 -24.66 -16.86 -6.13
CA LYS A 102 -24.18 -15.57 -6.63
C LYS A 102 -22.82 -15.27 -6.00
N PHE A 103 -21.85 -14.90 -6.82
CA PHE A 103 -20.48 -14.64 -6.41
C PHE A 103 -20.19 -13.14 -6.49
N CYS A 104 -19.61 -12.58 -5.44
CA CYS A 104 -19.07 -11.22 -5.47
C CYS A 104 -17.58 -11.25 -5.15
N LEU A 105 -16.75 -10.81 -6.10
CA LEU A 105 -15.31 -10.83 -6.01
C LEU A 105 -14.79 -9.42 -5.78
N PHE A 106 -13.90 -9.25 -4.80
CA PHE A 106 -13.22 -7.99 -4.55
C PHE A 106 -11.73 -8.16 -4.83
N ILE A 107 -11.20 -7.46 -5.83
CA ILE A 107 -9.81 -7.60 -6.27
C ILE A 107 -9.14 -6.22 -6.18
N ASP A 108 -8.20 -6.08 -5.24
CA ASP A 108 -7.54 -4.81 -4.94
C ASP A 108 -6.15 -4.77 -5.58
N GLY A 109 -5.81 -3.65 -6.24
CA GLY A 109 -4.46 -3.34 -6.71
C GLY A 109 -4.05 -4.07 -7.98
N LEU A 110 -4.86 -4.06 -9.04
CA LEU A 110 -4.51 -4.74 -10.30
C LEU A 110 -3.15 -4.34 -10.88
N ASP A 111 -2.73 -3.09 -10.67
CA ASP A 111 -1.44 -2.58 -11.09
C ASP A 111 -0.26 -3.10 -10.25
N GLU A 112 -0.50 -3.91 -9.22
CA GLU A 112 0.50 -4.65 -8.43
C GLU A 112 0.75 -6.06 -8.96
N CYS A 113 -0.02 -6.51 -9.96
CA CYS A 113 0.28 -7.74 -10.68
C CYS A 113 1.58 -7.57 -11.47
N THR A 114 2.51 -8.52 -11.33
CA THR A 114 3.81 -8.47 -12.03
C THR A 114 3.75 -9.11 -13.41
N GLU A 115 2.66 -9.79 -13.74
CA GLU A 115 2.45 -10.43 -15.05
C GLU A 115 1.83 -9.47 -16.08
N ASP A 116 1.68 -9.93 -17.32
CA ASP A 116 1.10 -9.11 -18.39
C ASP A 116 -0.35 -8.67 -18.05
N HIS A 117 -0.55 -7.34 -18.03
CA HIS A 117 -1.84 -6.73 -17.67
C HIS A 117 -2.94 -7.01 -18.70
N SER A 118 -2.60 -7.18 -19.98
CA SER A 118 -3.57 -7.51 -21.02
C SER A 118 -4.11 -8.93 -20.82
N GLU A 119 -3.22 -9.87 -20.47
CA GLU A 119 -3.60 -11.24 -20.08
C GLU A 119 -4.39 -11.27 -18.77
N LEU A 120 -4.05 -10.43 -17.80
CA LEU A 120 -4.85 -10.26 -16.58
C LEU A 120 -6.26 -9.76 -16.88
N ILE A 121 -6.41 -8.75 -17.73
CA ILE A 121 -7.71 -8.21 -18.15
C ILE A 121 -8.53 -9.27 -18.88
N LYS A 122 -7.93 -10.02 -19.81
CA LYS A 122 -8.61 -11.15 -20.50
C LYS A 122 -9.10 -12.19 -19.50
N LEU A 123 -8.26 -12.53 -18.53
CA LEU A 123 -8.61 -13.46 -17.46
C LEU A 123 -9.81 -12.93 -16.67
N LEU A 124 -9.75 -11.71 -16.15
CA LEU A 124 -10.83 -11.10 -15.35
C LEU A 124 -12.14 -11.05 -16.12
N ASN A 125 -12.10 -10.63 -17.39
CA ASN A 125 -13.28 -10.59 -18.25
C ASN A 125 -13.89 -11.98 -18.47
N SER A 126 -13.06 -13.03 -18.54
CA SER A 126 -13.53 -14.42 -18.67
C SER A 126 -14.24 -14.95 -17.41
N LEU A 127 -14.07 -14.30 -16.26
CA LEU A 127 -14.75 -14.66 -15.01
C LEU A 127 -16.14 -14.01 -14.89
N VAL A 128 -16.45 -12.99 -15.70
CA VAL A 128 -17.72 -12.25 -15.62
C VAL A 128 -18.84 -13.13 -16.19
N GLN A 129 -19.85 -13.40 -15.36
CA GLN A 129 -21.06 -14.15 -15.70
C GLN A 129 -22.28 -13.51 -15.02
N SER A 130 -23.50 -13.95 -15.35
CA SER A 130 -24.76 -13.37 -14.83
C SER A 130 -24.93 -13.52 -13.31
N ASN A 131 -24.17 -14.43 -12.72
CA ASN A 131 -24.12 -14.69 -11.28
C ASN A 131 -22.83 -14.19 -10.62
N VAL A 132 -21.97 -13.46 -11.33
CA VAL A 132 -20.69 -12.97 -10.80
C VAL A 132 -20.64 -11.44 -10.91
N LYS A 133 -20.36 -10.77 -9.80
CA LYS A 133 -19.95 -9.36 -9.77
C LYS A 133 -18.50 -9.26 -9.36
N ILE A 134 -17.73 -8.38 -9.98
CA ILE A 134 -16.32 -8.16 -9.65
C ILE A 134 -16.10 -6.68 -9.37
N CYS A 135 -15.68 -6.35 -8.15
CA CYS A 135 -15.23 -5.02 -7.77
C CYS A 135 -13.70 -4.99 -7.82
N LEU A 136 -13.17 -4.21 -8.75
CA LEU A 136 -11.74 -4.05 -9.02
C LEU A 136 -11.24 -2.73 -8.45
N SER A 137 -9.98 -2.67 -8.06
CA SER A 137 -9.27 -1.40 -7.91
C SER A 137 -7.94 -1.42 -8.63
N SER A 138 -7.52 -0.27 -9.14
CA SER A 138 -6.22 -0.07 -9.74
C SER A 138 -5.80 1.39 -9.66
N ARG A 139 -4.52 1.67 -9.90
CA ARG A 139 -4.12 3.01 -10.35
C ARG A 139 -4.67 3.30 -11.74
N ARG A 140 -4.69 4.59 -12.09
CA ARG A 140 -5.17 5.12 -13.37
C ARG A 140 -4.18 4.89 -14.52
N TRP A 141 -3.77 3.64 -14.71
CA TRP A 141 -2.91 3.26 -15.82
C TRP A 141 -3.75 3.12 -17.09
N LYS A 142 -3.19 3.54 -18.22
CA LYS A 142 -3.90 3.59 -19.50
C LYS A 142 -4.55 2.25 -19.87
N VAL A 143 -3.85 1.14 -19.61
CA VAL A 143 -4.36 -0.23 -19.87
C VAL A 143 -5.67 -0.56 -19.12
N PHE A 144 -5.84 -0.06 -17.89
CA PHE A 144 -7.06 -0.28 -17.10
C PHE A 144 -8.14 0.75 -17.43
N GLU A 145 -7.75 1.99 -17.74
CA GLU A 145 -8.70 3.01 -18.23
C GLU A 145 -9.29 2.60 -19.59
N ASP A 146 -8.49 2.00 -20.47
CA ASP A 146 -8.97 1.51 -21.77
C ASP A 146 -9.90 0.30 -21.64
N ALA A 147 -9.67 -0.56 -20.64
CA ALA A 147 -10.48 -1.74 -20.40
C ALA A 147 -11.76 -1.47 -19.60
N TYR A 148 -11.67 -0.60 -18.58
CA TYR A 148 -12.69 -0.44 -17.54
C TYR A 148 -13.04 1.03 -17.25
N GLY A 149 -12.58 1.96 -18.09
CA GLY A 149 -12.90 3.38 -17.93
C GLY A 149 -14.39 3.65 -18.15
N GLU A 150 -15.02 3.01 -19.12
CA GLU A 150 -16.43 3.29 -19.45
C GLU A 150 -17.33 2.09 -19.14
N PRO A 151 -18.60 2.31 -18.76
CA PRO A 151 -19.27 3.60 -18.55
C PRO A 151 -18.95 4.26 -17.18
N GLU A 152 -19.15 5.58 -17.10
CA GLU A 152 -18.84 6.40 -15.90
C GLU A 152 -19.51 5.94 -14.60
N ASP A 153 -20.71 5.38 -14.68
CA ASP A 153 -21.48 4.89 -13.53
C ASP A 153 -20.91 3.60 -12.91
N ARG A 154 -19.96 2.96 -13.57
CA ARG A 154 -19.26 1.76 -13.09
C ARG A 154 -17.83 2.04 -12.61
N ARG A 155 -17.40 3.31 -12.58
CA ARG A 155 -16.08 3.73 -12.07
C ARG A 155 -16.19 4.78 -10.97
N LEU A 156 -15.24 4.76 -10.03
CA LEU A 156 -15.10 5.76 -8.98
C LEU A 156 -13.62 6.17 -8.86
N TYR A 157 -13.31 7.41 -9.22
CA TYR A 157 -11.99 7.99 -8.96
C TYR A 157 -11.92 8.54 -7.54
N LEU A 158 -11.06 7.96 -6.71
CA LEU A 158 -11.03 8.29 -5.28
C LEU A 158 -10.63 9.75 -5.05
N GLU A 159 -9.70 10.29 -5.83
CA GLU A 159 -9.26 11.69 -5.68
C GLU A 159 -10.40 12.70 -5.87
N LYS A 160 -11.46 12.34 -6.61
CA LYS A 160 -12.63 13.22 -6.80
C LYS A 160 -13.64 13.15 -5.65
N ASN A 161 -13.49 12.18 -4.75
CA ASN A 161 -14.47 11.87 -3.70
C ASN A 161 -13.89 11.96 -2.28
N ASN A 162 -12.58 12.20 -2.13
CA ASN A 162 -11.89 12.20 -0.84
C ASN A 162 -11.89 13.55 -0.12
N ARG A 163 -12.42 14.63 -0.72
CA ARG A 163 -12.22 16.00 -0.22
C ARG A 163 -12.73 16.17 1.21
N GLU A 164 -13.95 15.74 1.49
CA GLU A 164 -14.60 15.88 2.80
C GLU A 164 -13.93 15.01 3.87
N ASP A 165 -13.50 13.81 3.49
CA ASP A 165 -12.78 12.91 4.40
C ASP A 165 -11.38 13.46 4.71
N ILE A 166 -10.69 14.04 3.72
CA ILE A 166 -9.41 14.73 3.94
C ILE A 166 -9.59 15.94 4.84
N HIS A 167 -10.62 16.75 4.62
CA HIS A 167 -10.92 17.88 5.50
C HIS A 167 -11.11 17.44 6.95
N SER A 168 -11.94 16.42 7.15
CA SER A 168 -12.23 15.86 8.47
C SER A 168 -10.97 15.29 9.14
N TYR A 169 -10.14 14.59 8.36
CA TYR A 169 -8.83 14.09 8.82
C TYR A 169 -7.91 15.23 9.25
N VAL A 170 -7.68 16.22 8.38
CA VAL A 170 -6.79 17.35 8.67
C VAL A 170 -7.26 18.12 9.89
N GLN A 171 -8.56 18.41 9.98
CA GLN A 171 -9.14 19.08 11.13
C GLN A 171 -8.89 18.31 12.43
N SER A 172 -9.26 17.02 12.44
CA SER A 172 -9.11 16.15 13.60
C SER A 172 -7.65 16.03 14.07
N GLU A 173 -6.70 15.88 13.15
CA GLU A 173 -5.28 15.76 13.50
C GLU A 173 -4.71 17.07 14.06
N LEU A 174 -5.02 18.21 13.45
CA LEU A 174 -4.55 19.50 13.94
C LEU A 174 -5.16 19.84 15.31
N GLU A 175 -6.44 19.57 15.52
CA GLU A 175 -7.13 19.78 16.80
C GLU A 175 -6.54 18.95 17.96
N GLN A 176 -5.95 17.79 17.67
CA GLN A 176 -5.25 16.98 18.67
C GLN A 176 -3.92 17.60 19.12
N HIS A 177 -3.35 18.54 18.37
CA HIS A 177 -2.07 19.14 18.72
C HIS A 177 -2.23 20.17 19.86
N PRO A 178 -1.45 20.09 20.95
CA PRO A 178 -1.61 20.98 22.11
C PRO A 178 -1.49 22.48 21.79
N ALA A 179 -0.70 22.84 20.77
CA ALA A 179 -0.52 24.23 20.37
C ALA A 179 -1.62 24.76 19.43
N TRP A 180 -2.51 23.91 18.91
CA TRP A 180 -3.53 24.32 17.93
C TRP A 180 -4.65 25.15 18.57
N GLY A 181 -5.22 24.70 19.68
CA GLY A 181 -6.29 25.43 20.39
C GLY A 181 -5.91 26.89 20.71
N PRO A 182 -4.77 27.13 21.40
CA PRO A 182 -4.28 28.48 21.66
C PRO A 182 -4.05 29.31 20.38
N LEU A 183 -3.55 28.69 19.31
CA LEU A 183 -3.33 29.37 18.03
C LEU A 183 -4.66 29.81 17.39
N VAL A 184 -5.71 29.01 17.51
CA VAL A 184 -7.07 29.34 17.02
C VAL A 184 -7.64 30.53 17.80
N GLU A 185 -7.48 30.55 19.12
CA GLU A 185 -7.97 31.65 19.98
C GLU A 185 -7.33 32.99 19.63
N ILE A 186 -6.03 33.00 19.34
CA ILE A 186 -5.29 34.24 19.03
C ILE A 186 -5.38 34.64 17.56
N ASN A 187 -5.77 33.73 16.66
CA ASN A 187 -5.80 34.00 15.22
C ASN A 187 -6.99 33.33 14.51
N PRO A 188 -8.04 34.10 14.18
CA PRO A 188 -9.23 33.59 13.49
C PRO A 188 -8.97 33.00 12.09
N ARG A 189 -7.81 33.27 11.47
CA ARG A 189 -7.45 32.76 10.13
C ARG A 189 -7.03 31.30 10.11
N THR A 190 -6.88 30.67 11.28
CA THR A 190 -6.51 29.25 11.45
C THR A 190 -7.45 28.28 10.72
N SER A 191 -8.74 28.62 10.58
CA SER A 191 -9.70 27.84 9.80
C SER A 191 -9.34 27.75 8.30
N GLY A 192 -8.63 28.76 7.78
CA GLY A 192 -8.13 28.76 6.41
C GLY A 192 -7.07 27.68 6.14
N ILE A 193 -6.30 27.26 7.15
CA ILE A 193 -5.25 26.25 6.99
C ILE A 193 -5.86 24.88 6.68
N VAL A 194 -6.92 24.49 7.38
CA VAL A 194 -7.59 23.21 7.13
C VAL A 194 -8.11 23.15 5.70
N ALA A 195 -8.78 24.22 5.26
CA ALA A 195 -9.25 24.35 3.88
C ALA A 195 -8.09 24.33 2.87
N GLU A 196 -7.01 25.06 3.13
CA GLU A 196 -5.86 25.13 2.22
C GLU A 196 -5.16 23.78 2.09
N ILE A 197 -4.91 23.04 3.18
CA ILE A 197 -4.34 21.69 3.12
C ILE A 197 -5.28 20.75 2.34
N THR A 198 -6.59 20.84 2.61
CA THR A 198 -7.60 20.03 1.92
C THR A 198 -7.59 20.30 0.41
N ASP A 199 -7.64 21.56 0.00
CA ASP A 199 -7.66 21.98 -1.40
C ASP A 199 -6.38 21.56 -2.13
N ARG A 200 -5.23 21.80 -1.50
CA ARG A 200 -3.92 21.51 -2.10
C ARG A 200 -3.61 20.03 -2.15
N SER A 201 -4.27 19.19 -1.37
CA SER A 201 -4.15 17.74 -1.49
C SER A 201 -4.64 17.20 -2.83
N GLN A 202 -5.53 17.94 -3.53
CA GLN A 202 -6.18 17.49 -4.77
C GLN A 202 -6.81 16.08 -4.64
N GLY A 203 -7.31 15.74 -3.45
CA GLY A 203 -7.90 14.43 -3.16
C GLY A 203 -6.92 13.31 -2.85
N VAL A 204 -5.62 13.60 -2.78
CA VAL A 204 -4.55 12.64 -2.50
C VAL A 204 -4.28 12.57 -0.99
N PHE A 205 -4.85 11.56 -0.33
CA PHE A 205 -4.68 11.35 1.11
C PHE A 205 -3.23 11.31 1.59
N LEU A 206 -2.35 10.64 0.83
CA LEU A 206 -0.92 10.56 1.18
C LEU A 206 -0.28 11.95 1.30
N TRP A 207 -0.66 12.88 0.41
CA TRP A 207 -0.16 14.25 0.47
C TRP A 207 -0.62 14.94 1.76
N ALA A 208 -1.91 14.83 2.08
CA ALA A 208 -2.48 15.42 3.31
C ALA A 208 -1.82 14.85 4.57
N VAL A 209 -1.63 13.53 4.66
CA VAL A 209 -0.95 12.86 5.78
C VAL A 209 0.47 13.37 5.96
N LEU A 210 1.25 13.47 4.87
CA LEU A 210 2.63 13.96 4.95
C LEU A 210 2.69 15.42 5.37
N VAL A 211 1.82 16.27 4.83
CA VAL A 211 1.78 17.71 5.17
C VAL A 211 1.36 17.93 6.61
N VAL A 212 0.33 17.23 7.09
CA VAL A 212 -0.11 17.31 8.50
C VAL A 212 1.02 16.93 9.45
N ARG A 213 1.81 15.89 9.15
CA ARG A 213 2.98 15.51 9.96
C ARG A 213 4.01 16.65 10.07
N TYR A 214 4.33 17.34 8.98
CA TYR A 214 5.20 18.52 9.03
C TYR A 214 4.55 19.68 9.78
N PHE A 215 3.25 19.86 9.64
CA PHE A 215 2.51 20.88 10.36
C PHE A 215 2.60 20.69 11.88
N HIS A 216 2.52 19.45 12.36
CA HIS A 216 2.77 19.12 13.77
C HIS A 216 4.19 19.52 14.21
N GLU A 217 5.21 19.26 13.41
CA GLU A 217 6.59 19.70 13.72
C GLU A 217 6.66 21.23 13.82
N TRP A 218 6.04 21.97 12.90
CA TRP A 218 6.04 23.44 12.91
C TRP A 218 5.30 24.03 14.10
N LEU A 219 4.15 23.45 14.45
CA LEU A 219 3.42 23.82 15.66
C LEU A 219 4.25 23.55 16.92
N THR A 220 4.98 22.43 16.97
CA THR A 220 5.88 22.09 18.08
C THR A 220 7.02 23.11 18.20
N HIS A 221 7.54 23.62 17.09
CA HIS A 221 8.58 24.66 17.08
C HIS A 221 8.05 26.06 17.43
N GLY A 222 6.72 26.23 17.56
CA GLY A 222 6.10 27.53 17.90
C GLY A 222 6.02 28.50 16.73
N ASP A 223 5.95 28.00 15.49
CA ASP A 223 5.79 28.84 14.31
C ASP A 223 4.51 29.70 14.40
N THR A 224 4.65 30.99 14.08
CA THR A 224 3.50 31.89 13.99
C THR A 224 2.64 31.55 12.77
N MET A 225 1.38 31.99 12.79
CA MET A 225 0.46 31.83 11.64
C MET A 225 1.08 32.30 10.32
N PHE A 226 1.82 33.41 10.32
CA PHE A 226 2.49 33.91 9.12
C PHE A 226 3.49 32.90 8.54
N PHE A 227 4.31 32.26 9.39
CA PHE A 227 5.27 31.26 8.95
C PHE A 227 4.60 29.96 8.54
N LEU A 228 3.53 29.54 9.24
CA LEU A 228 2.75 28.36 8.87
C LEU A 228 2.15 28.48 7.46
N GLU A 229 1.51 29.62 7.15
CA GLU A 229 0.96 29.89 5.82
C GLU A 229 2.07 29.96 4.75
N GLN A 230 3.20 30.61 5.04
CA GLN A 230 4.34 30.68 4.12
C GLN A 230 4.91 29.29 3.82
N LYS A 231 5.13 28.48 4.85
CA LYS A 231 5.64 27.12 4.70
C LYS A 231 4.64 26.27 3.92
N LEU A 232 3.36 26.33 4.24
CA LEU A 232 2.32 25.62 3.50
C LEU A 232 2.36 25.99 2.02
N ARG A 233 2.33 27.28 1.66
CA ARG A 233 2.39 27.73 0.26
C ARG A 233 3.62 27.22 -0.52
N ASN A 234 4.75 27.04 0.16
CA ASN A 234 5.98 26.55 -0.45
C ASN A 234 6.03 25.01 -0.58
N PHE A 235 5.13 24.27 0.06
CA PHE A 235 5.08 22.81 -0.10
C PHE A 235 4.64 22.42 -1.52
N PRO A 236 5.37 21.56 -2.24
CA PRO A 236 4.95 21.11 -3.56
C PRO A 236 3.64 20.32 -3.50
N VAL A 237 2.73 20.58 -4.45
CA VAL A 237 1.49 19.80 -4.62
C VAL A 237 1.77 18.43 -5.25
N ASP A 238 2.76 18.36 -6.15
CA ASP A 238 3.21 17.10 -6.75
C ASP A 238 3.93 16.24 -5.70
N LEU A 239 3.53 14.97 -5.57
CA LEU A 239 4.07 14.05 -4.57
C LEU A 239 5.57 13.79 -4.75
N GLU A 240 6.06 13.66 -5.98
CA GLU A 240 7.48 13.40 -6.19
C GLU A 240 8.32 14.62 -5.82
N LEU A 241 7.88 15.82 -6.20
CA LEU A 241 8.52 17.07 -5.74
C LEU A 241 8.44 17.23 -4.22
N LEU A 242 7.33 16.83 -3.60
CA LEU A 242 7.17 16.82 -2.15
C LEU A 242 8.24 15.90 -1.53
N PHE A 243 8.34 14.63 -1.96
CA PHE A 243 9.34 13.70 -1.46
C PHE A 243 10.77 14.23 -1.61
N LYS A 244 11.06 14.92 -2.73
CA LYS A 244 12.34 15.59 -2.94
C LYS A 244 12.63 16.65 -1.90
N SER A 245 11.71 17.59 -1.73
CA SER A 245 11.85 18.68 -0.76
C SER A 245 12.01 18.16 0.68
N MET A 246 11.32 17.06 1.01
CA MET A 246 11.41 16.42 2.33
C MET A 246 12.82 15.88 2.60
N LEU A 247 13.42 15.18 1.63
CA LEU A 247 14.77 14.66 1.77
C LEU A 247 15.85 15.75 1.70
N GLU A 248 15.66 16.78 0.88
CA GLU A 248 16.56 17.95 0.81
C GLU A 248 16.56 18.78 2.11
N SER A 249 15.51 18.68 2.93
CA SER A 249 15.47 19.31 4.25
C SER A 249 16.38 18.66 5.30
N LEU A 250 16.91 17.47 5.03
CA LEU A 250 17.81 16.77 5.95
C LEU A 250 19.20 17.42 5.94
N HIS A 251 19.85 17.42 7.11
CA HIS A 251 21.21 17.93 7.21
C HIS A 251 22.15 17.12 6.27
N PRO A 252 23.04 17.76 5.48
CA PRO A 252 23.86 17.08 4.48
C PRO A 252 24.70 15.90 5.03
N MET A 253 25.05 15.94 6.32
CA MET A 253 25.76 14.84 6.99
C MET A 253 25.04 13.49 6.92
N TYR A 254 23.71 13.49 6.81
CA TYR A 254 22.90 12.26 6.78
C TYR A 254 22.77 11.67 5.36
N THR A 255 23.21 12.38 4.32
CA THR A 255 22.94 12.03 2.91
C THR A 255 23.36 10.60 2.56
N SER A 256 24.59 10.20 2.89
CA SER A 256 25.09 8.85 2.61
C SER A 256 24.29 7.78 3.37
N TYR A 257 23.99 8.04 4.64
CA TYR A 257 23.26 7.10 5.48
C TYR A 257 21.80 6.93 5.03
N VAL A 258 21.10 8.02 4.72
CA VAL A 258 19.76 8.04 4.15
C VAL A 258 19.71 7.24 2.84
N ARG A 259 20.66 7.48 1.92
CA ARG A 259 20.77 6.71 0.67
C ARG A 259 20.88 5.21 0.93
N ARG A 260 21.71 4.80 1.90
CA ARG A 260 21.86 3.38 2.27
C ARG A 260 20.59 2.77 2.86
N ILE A 261 19.88 3.51 3.73
CA ILE A 261 18.60 3.07 4.29
C ILE A 261 17.59 2.81 3.17
N PHE A 262 17.36 3.80 2.30
CA PHE A 262 16.39 3.66 1.21
C PHE A 262 16.81 2.60 0.19
N LYS A 263 18.11 2.47 -0.12
CA LYS A 263 18.62 1.41 -0.99
C LYS A 263 18.34 0.03 -0.41
N LEU A 264 18.64 -0.18 0.87
CA LEU A 264 18.39 -1.46 1.53
C LEU A 264 16.89 -1.81 1.51
N ALA A 265 16.04 -0.86 1.90
CA ALA A 265 14.58 -1.03 1.88
C ALA A 265 14.04 -1.35 0.47
N LEU A 266 14.61 -0.71 -0.56
CA LEU A 266 14.17 -0.87 -1.94
C LEU A 266 14.56 -2.24 -2.53
N THR A 267 15.81 -2.66 -2.30
CA THR A 267 16.39 -3.88 -2.89
C THR A 267 16.04 -5.15 -2.13
N ALA A 268 15.57 -5.04 -0.89
CA ALA A 268 15.17 -6.20 -0.12
C ALA A 268 13.95 -6.90 -0.78
N PRO A 269 13.96 -8.24 -0.87
CA PRO A 269 12.84 -9.00 -1.45
C PRO A 269 11.57 -8.86 -0.61
N GLU A 270 11.72 -8.62 0.69
CA GLU A 270 10.64 -8.36 1.64
C GLU A 270 11.08 -7.30 2.68
N PRO A 271 10.14 -6.64 3.39
CA PRO A 271 10.46 -5.68 4.44
C PRO A 271 11.39 -6.27 5.50
N LEU A 272 12.56 -5.67 5.73
CA LEU A 272 13.55 -6.24 6.66
C LEU A 272 13.30 -5.81 8.11
N PRO A 273 13.70 -6.63 9.10
CA PRO A 273 13.71 -6.22 10.50
C PRO A 273 14.54 -4.95 10.72
N VAL A 274 14.12 -4.09 11.66
CA VAL A 274 14.82 -2.84 12.04
C VAL A 274 16.30 -3.10 12.35
N MET A 275 16.61 -4.25 12.97
CA MET A 275 17.98 -4.63 13.31
C MET A 275 18.89 -4.82 12.09
N ALA A 276 18.35 -5.13 10.90
CA ALA A 276 19.13 -5.21 9.67
C ALA A 276 19.76 -3.85 9.30
N TYR A 277 19.14 -2.73 9.71
CA TYR A 277 19.63 -1.38 9.46
C TYR A 277 20.73 -0.94 10.43
N ALA A 278 20.96 -1.70 11.52
CA ALA A 278 22.00 -1.40 12.51
C ALA A 278 23.42 -1.49 11.92
N SER A 279 23.62 -2.30 10.88
CA SER A 279 24.92 -2.49 10.20
C SER A 279 25.29 -1.32 9.29
N LEU A 280 24.30 -0.58 8.78
CA LEU A 280 24.53 0.53 7.86
C LEU A 280 25.36 1.65 8.52
N GLU A 281 25.17 1.86 9.82
CA GLU A 281 25.88 2.88 10.60
C GLU A 281 27.37 2.51 10.77
N ARG A 282 27.68 1.20 10.81
CA ARG A 282 29.06 0.70 10.85
C ARG A 282 29.76 0.88 9.50
N GLY A 283 29.07 0.59 8.40
CA GLY A 283 29.62 0.81 7.06
C GLY A 283 29.93 2.27 6.74
N VAL A 284 29.29 3.24 7.40
CA VAL A 284 29.64 4.67 7.29
C VAL A 284 30.83 5.03 8.19
N LYS A 285 31.00 4.33 9.32
CA LYS A 285 32.14 4.51 10.24
C LYS A 285 33.43 3.85 9.74
N ASP A 286 33.36 2.76 8.99
CA ASP A 286 34.54 2.12 8.38
C ASP A 286 35.18 3.01 7.30
N GLU A 287 34.40 3.85 6.61
CA GLU A 287 34.92 4.91 5.73
C GLU A 287 35.68 6.01 6.50
N SER A 288 35.53 6.06 7.83
CA SER A 288 36.22 6.98 8.73
C SER A 288 37.39 6.34 9.51
N ASN A 289 37.89 5.17 9.10
CA ASN A 289 39.02 4.45 9.72
C ASN A 289 38.83 4.11 11.22
N VAL A 290 37.64 3.70 11.64
CA VAL A 290 37.39 3.27 13.04
C VAL A 290 37.37 1.75 13.12
N HIS A 291 38.36 1.15 13.80
CA HIS A 291 38.42 -0.30 13.97
C HIS A 291 37.16 -0.88 14.64
N PRO A 292 36.57 -1.97 14.13
CA PRO A 292 35.40 -2.59 14.74
C PRO A 292 35.78 -3.22 16.10
N GLN A 293 35.21 -2.70 17.19
CA GLN A 293 35.31 -3.31 18.51
C GLN A 293 34.54 -4.65 18.53
N GLY A 294 35.12 -5.66 19.19
CA GLY A 294 34.66 -7.05 19.18
C GLY A 294 33.17 -7.21 19.48
N ASN A 295 32.46 -7.94 18.60
CA ASN A 295 31.04 -8.25 18.74
C ASN A 295 30.81 -9.25 19.89
N LYS A 296 30.50 -8.76 21.09
CA LYS A 296 29.74 -9.58 22.04
C LYS A 296 28.29 -9.71 21.53
N PRO A 297 27.65 -10.89 21.61
CA PRO A 297 26.24 -11.03 21.32
C PRO A 297 25.43 -10.07 22.20
N LEU A 298 24.54 -9.28 21.57
CA LEU A 298 23.68 -8.36 22.31
C LEU A 298 22.65 -9.15 23.12
N SER A 299 22.45 -8.77 24.39
CA SER A 299 21.34 -9.30 25.17
C SER A 299 19.99 -8.92 24.55
N TYR A 300 18.92 -9.63 24.88
CA TYR A 300 17.57 -9.29 24.39
C TYR A 300 17.17 -7.84 24.75
N ARG A 301 17.51 -7.39 25.96
CA ARG A 301 17.27 -6.01 26.40
C ARG A 301 18.03 -5.00 25.54
N ASP A 302 19.30 -5.28 25.23
CA ASP A 302 20.11 -4.39 24.39
C ASP A 302 19.57 -4.32 22.96
N GLN A 303 19.07 -5.44 22.42
CA GLN A 303 18.41 -5.47 21.12
C GLN A 303 17.16 -4.59 21.10
N LEU A 304 16.30 -4.67 22.12
CA LEU A 304 15.10 -3.82 22.21
C LEU A 304 15.44 -2.34 22.34
N LEU A 305 16.43 -1.98 23.16
CA LEU A 305 16.90 -0.59 23.27
C LEU A 305 17.46 -0.08 21.94
N ARG A 306 18.22 -0.93 21.24
CA ARG A 306 18.78 -0.58 19.93
C ARG A 306 17.69 -0.42 18.87
N ILE A 307 16.64 -1.26 18.88
CA ILE A 307 15.47 -1.10 18.01
C ILE A 307 14.81 0.25 18.26
N GLY A 308 14.55 0.62 19.52
CA GLY A 308 13.92 1.91 19.84
C GLY A 308 14.78 3.13 19.47
N GLN A 309 16.10 2.98 19.40
CA GLN A 309 16.99 4.03 18.87
C GLN A 309 16.92 4.09 17.34
N LEU A 310 17.02 2.95 16.66
CA LEU A 310 16.99 2.85 15.20
C LEU A 310 15.64 3.29 14.64
N ASP A 311 14.54 2.95 15.30
CA ASP A 311 13.19 3.39 14.93
C ASP A 311 13.12 4.92 14.92
N ARG A 312 13.56 5.60 15.98
CA ARG A 312 13.62 7.07 16.02
C ARG A 312 14.50 7.66 14.92
N GLN A 313 15.65 7.03 14.65
CA GLN A 313 16.53 7.43 13.55
C GLN A 313 15.84 7.27 12.18
N LEU A 314 15.18 6.15 11.94
CA LEU A 314 14.44 5.85 10.72
C LEU A 314 13.24 6.79 10.54
N GLN A 315 12.54 7.14 11.62
CA GLN A 315 11.45 8.12 11.56
C GLN A 315 11.97 9.50 11.16
N HIS A 316 13.06 9.96 11.81
CA HIS A 316 13.66 11.26 11.49
C HIS A 316 14.22 11.33 10.06
N MET A 317 15.02 10.34 9.66
CA MET A 317 15.71 10.31 8.37
C MET A 317 14.85 9.81 7.22
N GLY A 318 13.87 8.96 7.52
CA GLY A 318 12.85 8.55 6.58
C GLY A 318 11.84 9.64 6.30
N LYS A 319 11.72 10.68 7.16
CA LYS A 319 10.77 11.79 7.00
C LYS A 319 9.32 11.33 6.78
N GLY A 320 8.95 10.19 7.36
CA GLY A 320 7.64 9.57 7.13
C GLY A 320 7.46 8.93 5.75
N LEU A 321 8.51 8.81 4.93
CA LEU A 321 8.54 8.01 3.69
C LEU A 321 8.79 6.52 3.97
N LEU A 322 9.38 6.21 5.12
CA LEU A 322 9.47 4.86 5.68
C LEU A 322 8.68 4.78 6.97
N GLU A 323 8.20 3.58 7.28
CA GLU A 323 7.53 3.25 8.53
C GLU A 323 8.11 1.99 9.16
N VAL A 324 8.06 1.95 10.50
CA VAL A 324 8.35 0.76 11.27
C VAL A 324 7.05 0.19 11.76
N TYR A 325 6.72 -1.03 11.34
CA TYR A 325 5.51 -1.73 11.76
C TYR A 325 5.83 -3.03 12.49
N ARG A 326 4.85 -3.53 13.23
CA ARG A 326 4.95 -4.78 13.99
C ARG A 326 4.26 -5.93 13.25
N GLN A 327 5.04 -6.93 12.85
CA GLN A 327 4.52 -8.19 12.33
C GLN A 327 4.02 -9.06 13.49
N HIS A 328 2.75 -9.46 13.44
CA HIS A 328 2.08 -10.15 14.54
C HIS A 328 2.49 -11.62 14.68
N ASN A 329 2.95 -12.24 13.59
CA ASN A 329 3.29 -13.67 13.54
C ASN A 329 4.74 -13.97 13.92
N GLU A 330 5.55 -12.95 14.20
CA GLU A 330 6.95 -13.12 14.60
C GLU A 330 7.12 -12.81 16.09
N GLN A 331 7.87 -13.68 16.77
CA GLN A 331 8.29 -13.46 18.14
C GLN A 331 9.59 -12.63 18.14
N ASP A 332 9.87 -11.98 19.27
CA ASP A 332 11.14 -11.28 19.53
C ASP A 332 11.43 -10.00 18.73
N ALA A 333 12.72 -9.63 18.69
CA ALA A 333 13.26 -8.40 18.13
C ALA A 333 13.07 -8.28 16.60
N LEU A 334 12.82 -9.41 15.91
CA LEU A 334 12.67 -9.46 14.46
C LEU A 334 11.31 -8.95 13.96
N ARG A 335 10.31 -8.93 14.84
CA ARG A 335 8.93 -8.53 14.50
C ARG A 335 8.77 -7.08 14.08
N TYR A 336 9.73 -6.21 14.38
CA TYR A 336 9.69 -4.81 13.95
C TYR A 336 10.37 -4.70 12.59
N ARG A 337 9.60 -4.42 11.55
CA ARG A 337 10.09 -4.38 10.16
C ARG A 337 9.93 -2.98 9.57
N VAL A 338 10.80 -2.67 8.62
CA VAL A 338 10.86 -1.37 7.93
C VAL A 338 10.33 -1.55 6.52
N ASP A 339 9.34 -0.74 6.13
CA ASP A 339 8.82 -0.66 4.77
C ASP A 339 8.57 0.79 4.37
N PHE A 340 8.25 1.02 3.10
CA PHE A 340 7.78 2.30 2.62
C PHE A 340 6.38 2.58 3.16
N LEU A 341 6.13 3.82 3.63
CA LEU A 341 4.81 4.26 4.08
C LEU A 341 3.74 4.00 3.02
N HIS A 342 4.10 4.16 1.75
CA HIS A 342 3.19 3.96 0.64
C HIS A 342 3.93 3.49 -0.61
N ARG A 343 3.26 2.68 -1.44
CA ARG A 343 3.85 2.19 -2.69
C ARG A 343 4.30 3.31 -3.63
N THR A 344 3.58 4.43 -3.69
CA THR A 344 4.01 5.62 -4.47
C THR A 344 5.40 6.12 -4.06
N VAL A 345 5.74 6.02 -2.77
CA VAL A 345 7.08 6.36 -2.28
C VAL A 345 8.09 5.34 -2.80
N ARG A 346 7.80 4.03 -2.69
CA ARG A 346 8.67 2.98 -3.23
C ARG A 346 8.92 3.18 -4.74
N ASP A 347 7.87 3.45 -5.52
CA ASP A 347 7.97 3.67 -6.96
C ASP A 347 8.82 4.90 -7.30
N PHE A 348 8.70 5.97 -6.52
CA PHE A 348 9.56 7.15 -6.64
C PHE A 348 11.04 6.77 -6.52
N PHE A 349 11.42 5.97 -5.51
CA PHE A 349 12.80 5.51 -5.35
C PHE A 349 13.23 4.47 -6.40
N SER A 350 12.32 3.64 -6.91
CA SER A 350 12.60 2.69 -7.99
C SER A 350 12.93 3.38 -9.31
N ARG A 351 12.21 4.46 -9.64
CA ARG A 351 12.32 5.16 -10.94
C ARG A 351 13.42 6.21 -10.97
N ASN A 352 13.68 6.84 -9.83
CA ASN A 352 14.68 7.87 -9.75
C ASN A 352 16.05 7.24 -9.45
N GLU A 353 17.06 7.61 -10.24
CA GLU A 353 18.47 7.26 -10.03
C GLU A 353 19.09 7.89 -8.75
N ILE A 354 18.29 8.15 -7.70
CA ILE A 354 18.71 8.68 -6.38
C ILE A 354 19.85 7.85 -5.78
N LEU A 355 19.90 6.56 -6.16
CA LEU A 355 20.76 5.53 -5.59
C LEU A 355 21.99 5.17 -6.46
N GLN A 356 22.21 5.83 -7.61
CA GLN A 356 23.32 5.52 -8.53
C GLN A 356 24.52 6.49 -8.46
N GLY A 357 24.50 7.49 -7.56
CA GLY A 357 25.69 8.32 -7.34
C GLY A 357 26.83 7.49 -6.73
N THR A 358 27.97 7.44 -7.41
CA THR A 358 29.22 6.92 -6.84
C THR A 358 29.66 7.77 -5.65
N ASP A 359 30.34 7.15 -4.67
CA ASP A 359 30.79 7.72 -3.39
C ASP A 359 31.89 8.80 -3.55
N GLY A 360 31.68 9.79 -4.41
CA GLY A 360 32.61 10.88 -4.65
C GLY A 360 31.89 12.13 -5.14
N VAL A 361 32.04 13.21 -4.37
CA VAL A 361 31.56 14.58 -4.60
C VAL A 361 30.11 14.84 -4.17
N SER A 362 29.97 15.74 -3.19
CA SER A 362 28.72 16.36 -2.75
C SER A 362 27.93 16.90 -3.93
N GLN A 363 26.96 16.14 -4.41
CA GLN A 363 25.91 16.65 -5.29
C GLN A 363 24.57 16.05 -4.88
N ASN A 364 23.55 16.91 -4.98
CA ASN A 364 22.16 16.75 -4.56
C ASN A 364 21.63 15.31 -4.56
N ILE A 365 20.71 15.02 -3.64
CA ILE A 365 20.04 13.70 -3.55
C ILE A 365 19.41 13.31 -4.91
N PHE A 366 19.08 14.29 -5.75
CA PHE A 366 18.38 14.11 -7.02
C PHE A 366 19.20 14.63 -8.21
N SER A 367 19.42 13.80 -9.24
CA SER A 367 20.19 14.17 -10.44
C SER A 367 19.37 14.39 -11.72
N LYS A 368 18.05 14.14 -11.72
CA LYS A 368 17.22 14.26 -12.94
C LYS A 368 15.82 14.86 -12.71
N ARG A 369 15.28 15.48 -13.78
CA ARG A 369 13.89 15.95 -13.88
C ARG A 369 12.95 14.74 -13.81
N VAL A 370 11.97 14.89 -12.95
CA VAL A 370 10.90 13.92 -12.71
C VAL A 370 9.68 14.32 -13.53
N LEU A 371 9.01 13.33 -14.12
CA LEU A 371 7.69 13.51 -14.72
C LEU A 371 6.63 13.46 -13.62
N PRO A 372 5.58 14.30 -13.65
CA PRO A 372 4.58 14.34 -12.60
C PRO A 372 3.86 13.00 -12.46
N TYR A 373 3.75 12.51 -11.22
CA TYR A 373 3.05 11.27 -10.89
C TYR A 373 1.88 11.54 -9.96
N GLN A 374 0.67 11.20 -10.40
CA GLN A 374 -0.53 11.30 -9.58
C GLN A 374 -0.74 9.98 -8.83
N GLY A 375 -0.79 10.05 -7.49
CA GLY A 375 -1.15 8.94 -6.61
C GLY A 375 -2.64 8.57 -6.67
N SER A 376 -3.26 8.67 -7.85
CA SER A 376 -4.68 8.45 -8.08
C SER A 376 -5.03 6.96 -8.11
N ALA A 377 -6.16 6.63 -7.50
CA ALA A 377 -6.70 5.29 -7.45
C ALA A 377 -8.13 5.28 -7.98
N CYS A 378 -8.49 4.21 -8.67
CA CYS A 378 -9.80 3.97 -9.25
C CYS A 378 -10.38 2.68 -8.70
N LEU A 379 -11.70 2.69 -8.48
CA LEU A 379 -12.51 1.51 -8.18
C LEU A 379 -13.44 1.29 -9.37
N GLN A 380 -13.55 0.06 -9.86
CA GLN A 380 -14.39 -0.30 -11.00
C GLN A 380 -15.29 -1.49 -10.66
N LEU A 381 -16.51 -1.51 -11.18
CA LEU A 381 -17.45 -2.63 -11.05
C LEU A 381 -17.65 -3.31 -12.41
N LEU A 382 -17.33 -4.61 -12.47
CA LEU A 382 -17.63 -5.47 -13.61
C LEU A 382 -18.84 -6.35 -13.31
N GLU A 383 -19.80 -6.33 -14.22
CA GLU A 383 -20.98 -7.17 -14.25
C GLU A 383 -21.49 -7.26 -15.69
N MET A 384 -22.19 -8.36 -16.01
CA MET A 384 -22.83 -8.55 -17.32
C MET A 384 -23.92 -7.53 -17.61
#